data_AF-A0AAV4AG33-F1
#
_entry.id   AF-A0AAV4AG33-F1
#
_cell.length_a   1.000
_cell.length_b   1.000
_cell.length_c   1.000
_cell.angle_alpha   90.00
_cell.angle_beta   90.00
_cell.angle_gamma   90.00
#
_symmetry.space_group_name_H-M   'P 1'
#
loop_
_entity.id
_entity.type
_entity.pdbx_description
1 polymer ?
#
loop_
_entity_poly.entity_id
_entity_poly.type
_entity_poly.pdbx_seq_one_letter_code
_entity_poly.pdbx_strand_id
1 'polypeptide(L)'
;MHQFCMFLSTCTCTSTSQTNTSLHTCFIDYSKAFDCVNHEKMWQTLHKMHFHPKIIRLVKSLYEGQQSAVQLEYGTTEWFPVTKGVRQGCILSPHLFSLYTEEIMRDVEFDPRKDEYDEPRLQ
;
A
#
# COMPACT_ATOMS: atom_id res chain seq x y z
N MET A 1 2.95 -2.13 -18.33
CA MET A 1 1.81 -2.66 -17.52
C MET A 1 2.25 -2.96 -16.08
N HIS A 2 2.81 -1.99 -15.33
CA HIS A 2 3.35 -2.22 -13.97
C HIS A 2 2.97 -1.14 -12.93
N GLN A 3 2.02 -0.26 -13.26
CA GLN A 3 1.51 0.75 -12.35
C GLN A 3 0.01 0.50 -12.20
N PHE A 4 -0.52 0.60 -10.98
CA PHE A 4 -1.90 0.28 -10.56
C PHE A 4 -2.18 -1.19 -10.17
N CYS A 5 -1.59 -1.68 -9.07
CA CYS A 5 -2.22 -2.72 -8.21
C CYS A 5 -2.92 -2.06 -7.01
N MET A 6 -3.38 -0.81 -7.16
CA MET A 6 -4.34 -0.17 -6.27
C MET A 6 -5.53 0.21 -7.14
N PHE A 7 -6.28 -0.79 -7.58
CA PHE A 7 -7.61 -0.52 -8.11
C PHE A 7 -8.45 -0.07 -6.91
N LEU A 8 -8.80 1.22 -6.88
CA LEU A 8 -9.80 1.77 -5.97
C LEU A 8 -11.07 0.94 -6.17
N SER A 9 -11.46 0.15 -5.19
CA SER A 9 -12.67 -0.70 -5.27
C SER A 9 -13.92 0.19 -5.35
N THR A 10 -13.89 1.31 -4.63
CA THR A 10 -14.93 2.35 -4.60
C THR A 10 -14.31 3.65 -4.06
N CYS A 11 -14.58 4.79 -4.71
CA CYS A 11 -14.51 6.10 -4.04
C CYS A 11 -15.94 6.63 -3.86
N THR A 12 -16.34 6.83 -2.62
CA THR A 12 -17.62 7.49 -2.30
C THR A 12 -17.33 8.94 -1.95
N CYS A 13 -17.79 9.85 -2.80
CA CYS A 13 -17.73 11.28 -2.54
C CYS A 13 -19.02 11.72 -1.83
N THR A 14 -18.94 12.20 -0.60
CA THR A 14 -20.07 12.81 0.10
C THR A 14 -19.84 14.30 0.27
N SER A 15 -20.88 15.08 -0.01
CA SER A 15 -20.89 16.53 0.19
C SER A 15 -21.89 16.85 1.29
N THR A 16 -21.44 17.46 2.39
CA THR A 16 -22.34 17.88 3.48
C THR A 16 -22.11 19.36 3.81
N SER A 17 -23.19 20.11 3.99
CA SER A 17 -23.15 21.50 4.46
C SER A 17 -23.80 21.59 5.84
N GLN A 18 -23.01 21.36 6.89
CA GLN A 18 -23.46 21.54 8.29
C GLN A 18 -23.00 22.89 8.88
N THR A 19 -22.09 23.59 8.20
CA THR A 19 -21.66 24.96 8.47
C THR A 19 -21.68 25.73 7.14
N ASN A 20 -21.42 27.05 7.14
CA ASN A 20 -21.41 27.93 5.95
C ASN A 20 -20.28 27.60 4.93
N THR A 21 -19.79 26.37 4.94
CA THR A 21 -18.69 25.81 4.16
C THR A 21 -19.09 24.42 3.64
N SER A 22 -18.88 24.18 2.34
CA SER A 22 -19.10 22.88 1.71
C SER A 22 -17.96 21.91 2.06
N LEU A 23 -18.27 20.82 2.78
CA LEU A 23 -17.33 19.74 3.05
C LEU A 23 -17.48 18.65 1.99
N HIS A 24 -16.39 18.31 1.30
CA HIS A 24 -16.31 17.18 0.39
C HIS A 24 -15.38 16.11 0.97
N THR A 25 -15.85 14.86 1.07
CA THR A 25 -15.07 13.72 1.57
C THR A 25 -15.05 12.63 0.52
N CYS A 26 -13.87 12.07 0.16
CA CYS A 26 -13.75 10.81 -0.59
C CYS A 26 -13.19 9.72 0.33
N PHE A 27 -13.84 8.56 0.34
CA PHE A 27 -13.31 7.35 0.97
C PHE A 27 -12.60 6.51 -0.08
N ILE A 28 -11.40 6.00 0.23
CA ILE A 28 -10.60 5.18 -0.69
C ILE A 28 -10.51 3.76 -0.15
N ASP A 29 -11.02 2.78 -0.90
CA ASP A 29 -10.85 1.36 -0.58
C ASP A 29 -9.90 0.67 -1.56
N TYR A 30 -8.91 -0.05 -1.04
CA TYR A 30 -7.89 -0.74 -1.83
C TYR A 30 -8.29 -2.20 -2.09
N SER A 31 -8.49 -2.53 -3.37
CA SER A 31 -8.77 -3.92 -3.76
C SER A 31 -7.60 -4.84 -3.42
N LYS A 32 -7.86 -5.88 -2.62
CA LYS A 32 -6.88 -6.93 -2.28
C LYS A 32 -5.53 -6.37 -1.80
N ALA A 33 -5.58 -5.38 -0.92
CA ALA A 33 -4.41 -4.57 -0.54
C ALA A 33 -3.19 -5.41 -0.12
N PHE A 34 -3.40 -6.44 0.71
CA PHE A 34 -2.33 -7.34 1.15
C PHE A 34 -1.75 -8.21 0.04
N ASP A 35 -2.54 -8.59 -0.98
CA ASP A 35 -2.08 -9.43 -2.10
C ASP A 35 -1.40 -8.63 -3.21
N CYS A 36 -1.52 -7.29 -3.16
CA CYS A 36 -1.04 -6.38 -4.20
C CYS A 36 0.29 -5.68 -3.87
N VAL A 37 0.88 -5.94 -2.69
CA VAL A 37 2.16 -5.33 -2.30
C VAL A 37 3.27 -5.74 -3.27
N ASN A 38 3.95 -4.78 -3.88
CA ASN A 38 5.09 -5.04 -4.73
C ASN A 38 6.35 -5.19 -3.87
N HIS A 39 7.00 -6.36 -3.93
CA HIS A 39 8.18 -6.66 -3.12
C HIS A 39 9.32 -5.67 -3.37
N GLU A 40 9.62 -5.35 -4.62
CA GLU A 40 10.71 -4.42 -4.96
C GLU A 40 10.47 -3.02 -4.39
N LYS A 41 9.25 -2.51 -4.53
CA LYS A 41 8.87 -1.24 -3.90
C LYS A 41 8.92 -1.30 -2.38
N MET A 42 8.49 -2.40 -1.77
CA MET A 42 8.60 -2.61 -0.31
C MET A 42 10.07 -2.56 0.15
N TRP A 43 11.01 -3.15 -0.60
CA TRP A 43 12.44 -3.04 -0.30
C TRP A 43 12.93 -1.59 -0.38
N GLN A 44 12.51 -0.87 -1.41
CA GLN A 44 12.85 0.54 -1.60
C GLN A 44 12.30 1.42 -0.47
N THR A 45 11.06 1.18 -0.03
CA THR A 45 10.48 1.84 1.14
C THR A 45 11.32 1.65 2.39
N LEU A 46 11.72 0.40 2.70
CA LEU A 46 12.58 0.14 3.86
C LEU A 46 13.94 0.83 3.76
N HIS A 47 14.51 0.92 2.56
CA HIS A 47 15.74 1.68 2.31
C HIS A 47 15.55 3.18 2.52
N LYS A 48 14.48 3.77 1.99
CA LYS A 48 14.13 5.19 2.16
C LYS A 48 13.88 5.56 3.63
N MET A 49 13.28 4.65 4.39
CA MET A 49 13.06 4.80 5.83
C MET A 49 14.30 4.53 6.69
N HIS A 50 15.48 4.39 6.07
CA HIS A 50 16.77 4.23 6.75
C HIS A 50 16.90 2.99 7.65
N PHE A 51 16.17 1.90 7.35
CA PHE A 51 16.39 0.63 8.03
C PHE A 51 17.81 0.09 7.74
N HIS A 52 18.43 -0.51 8.75
CA HIS A 52 19.78 -1.06 8.60
C HIS A 52 19.80 -2.16 7.52
N PRO A 53 20.81 -2.21 6.61
CA PRO A 53 20.85 -3.17 5.50
C PRO A 53 20.80 -4.65 5.90
N LYS A 54 21.19 -4.98 7.14
CA LYS A 54 21.03 -6.35 7.69
C LYS A 54 19.56 -6.73 7.90
N ILE A 55 18.73 -5.80 8.38
CA ILE A 55 17.29 -6.01 8.57
C ILE A 55 16.63 -6.20 7.21
N ILE A 56 16.95 -5.33 6.24
CA ILE A 56 16.37 -5.41 4.90
C ILE A 56 16.71 -6.76 4.24
N ARG A 57 17.95 -7.24 4.37
CA ARG A 57 18.33 -8.58 3.90
C ARG A 57 17.56 -9.71 4.60
N LEU A 58 17.36 -9.61 5.91
CA LEU A 58 16.57 -10.58 6.65
C LEU A 58 15.12 -10.61 6.14
N VAL A 59 14.50 -9.45 5.94
CA VAL A 59 13.15 -9.38 5.38
C VAL A 59 13.12 -9.96 3.96
N LYS A 60 14.06 -9.59 3.08
CA LYS A 60 14.15 -10.17 1.72
C LYS A 60 14.22 -11.70 1.76
N SER A 61 15.04 -12.27 2.63
CA SER A 61 15.17 -13.72 2.77
C SER A 61 13.88 -14.41 3.22
N LEU A 62 12.97 -13.72 3.91
CA LEU A 62 11.66 -14.26 4.28
C LEU A 62 10.70 -14.41 3.10
N TYR A 63 10.97 -13.69 2.00
CA TYR A 63 10.15 -13.62 0.78
C TYR A 63 10.82 -14.31 -0.42
N GLU A 64 12.12 -14.58 -0.36
CA GLU A 64 12.85 -15.30 -1.40
C GLU A 64 12.35 -16.74 -1.56
N GLY A 65 12.16 -17.16 -2.82
CA GLY A 65 11.77 -18.55 -3.15
C GLY A 65 10.39 -18.97 -2.64
N GLN A 66 9.55 -18.04 -2.19
CA GLN A 66 8.25 -18.39 -1.63
C GLN A 66 7.33 -18.98 -2.71
N GLN A 67 6.72 -20.11 -2.39
CA GLN A 67 5.70 -20.76 -3.20
C GLN A 67 4.40 -20.90 -2.41
N SER A 68 3.29 -20.99 -3.12
CA SER A 68 1.97 -21.24 -2.55
C SER A 68 1.23 -22.27 -3.39
N ALA A 69 0.31 -22.97 -2.77
CA ALA A 69 -0.66 -23.83 -3.43
C ALA A 69 -2.04 -23.62 -2.77
N VAL A 70 -3.10 -23.94 -3.48
CA VAL A 70 -4.47 -23.82 -2.96
C VAL A 70 -4.96 -25.20 -2.54
N GLN A 71 -5.45 -25.32 -1.31
CA GLN A 71 -6.11 -26.53 -0.84
C GLN A 71 -7.56 -26.53 -1.32
N LEU A 72 -7.95 -27.54 -2.09
CA LEU A 72 -9.31 -27.79 -2.56
C LEU A 72 -9.83 -29.08 -1.93
N GLU A 73 -11.14 -29.33 -2.05
CA GLU A 73 -11.79 -30.54 -1.52
C GLU A 73 -11.24 -31.82 -2.16
N TYR A 74 -10.88 -31.75 -3.44
CA TYR A 74 -10.35 -32.87 -4.22
C TYR A 74 -8.81 -32.92 -4.29
N GLY A 75 -8.12 -32.11 -3.49
CA GLY A 75 -6.65 -32.13 -3.40
C GLY A 75 -6.02 -30.74 -3.39
N THR A 76 -4.69 -30.71 -3.34
CA THR A 76 -3.90 -29.48 -3.40
C THR A 76 -3.53 -29.17 -4.84
N THR A 77 -3.59 -27.90 -5.26
CA THR A 77 -3.12 -27.50 -6.60
C THR A 77 -1.61 -27.64 -6.73
N GLU A 78 -1.10 -27.53 -7.96
CA GLU A 78 0.32 -27.32 -8.20
C GLU A 78 0.85 -26.08 -7.47
N TRP A 79 2.11 -26.15 -7.07
CA TRP A 79 2.81 -25.04 -6.43
C TRP A 79 3.13 -23.96 -7.45
N PHE A 80 2.87 -22.71 -7.08
CA PHE A 80 3.20 -21.54 -7.88
C PHE A 80 4.02 -20.52 -7.08
N PRO A 81 4.92 -19.76 -7.74
CA PRO A 81 5.73 -18.76 -7.06
C PRO A 81 4.89 -17.57 -6.60
N VAL A 82 5.18 -17.06 -5.40
CA VAL A 82 4.56 -15.85 -4.85
C VAL A 82 5.43 -14.65 -5.22
N THR A 83 4.95 -13.83 -6.16
CA THR A 83 5.70 -12.69 -6.71
C THR A 83 5.25 -11.32 -6.20
N LYS A 84 4.14 -11.29 -5.44
CA LYS A 84 3.57 -10.08 -4.84
C LYS A 84 2.77 -10.43 -3.60
N GLY A 85 2.43 -9.39 -2.85
CA GLY A 85 1.68 -9.47 -1.61
C GLY A 85 2.58 -9.74 -0.40
N VAL A 86 2.02 -9.55 0.78
CA VAL A 86 2.68 -9.89 2.04
C VAL A 86 2.49 -11.38 2.36
N ARG A 87 3.39 -11.93 3.19
CA ARG A 87 3.30 -13.34 3.58
C ARG A 87 2.12 -13.57 4.53
N GLN A 88 1.13 -14.36 4.12
CA GLN A 88 0.00 -14.71 4.98
C GLN A 88 0.46 -15.47 6.24
N GLY A 89 -0.15 -15.15 7.39
CA GLY A 89 0.20 -15.75 8.68
C GLY A 89 1.51 -15.27 9.32
N CYS A 90 2.27 -14.38 8.66
CA CYS A 90 3.49 -13.81 9.25
C CYS A 90 3.18 -12.58 10.10
N ILE A 91 3.75 -12.52 11.32
CA ILE A 91 3.57 -11.42 12.28
C ILE A 91 4.14 -10.09 11.74
N LEU A 92 5.16 -10.15 10.88
CA LEU A 92 5.76 -8.95 10.27
C LEU A 92 4.92 -8.38 9.13
N SER A 93 4.01 -9.17 8.53
CA SER A 93 3.27 -8.76 7.35
C SER A 93 2.40 -7.51 7.54
N PRO A 94 1.63 -7.36 8.64
CA PRO A 94 0.89 -6.12 8.91
C PRO A 94 1.81 -4.90 9.02
N HIS A 95 2.96 -5.04 9.68
CA HIS A 95 3.92 -3.96 9.86
C HIS A 95 4.53 -3.52 8.53
N LEU A 96 4.94 -4.48 7.70
CA LEU A 96 5.48 -4.21 6.37
C LEU A 96 4.43 -3.53 5.47
N PHE A 97 3.17 -3.96 5.56
CA PHE A 97 2.08 -3.33 4.83
C PHE A 97 1.84 -1.87 5.28
N SER A 98 1.87 -1.59 6.58
CA SER A 98 1.75 -0.23 7.11
C SER A 98 2.88 0.69 6.61
N LEU A 99 4.13 0.24 6.66
CA LEU A 99 5.28 1.01 6.17
C LEU A 99 5.18 1.26 4.65
N TYR A 100 4.77 0.24 3.89
CA TYR A 100 4.56 0.36 2.45
C TYR A 100 3.45 1.38 2.11
N THR A 101 2.36 1.38 2.87
CA THR A 101 1.23 2.31 2.66
C THR A 101 1.60 3.74 3.04
N GLU A 102 2.36 3.93 4.13
CA GLU A 102 2.88 5.23 4.55
C GLU A 102 3.69 5.90 3.42
N GLU A 103 4.57 5.14 2.76
CA GLU A 103 5.33 5.65 1.62
C GLU A 103 4.44 6.09 0.45
N ILE A 104 3.41 5.30 0.15
CA ILE A 104 2.41 5.65 -0.88
C ILE A 104 1.70 6.96 -0.51
N MET A 105 1.33 7.14 0.77
CA MET A 105 0.65 8.35 1.21
C MET A 105 1.56 9.58 1.12
N ARG A 106 2.84 9.45 1.47
CA ARG A 106 3.83 10.53 1.29
C ARG A 106 3.99 10.93 -0.17
N ASP A 107 4.03 9.96 -1.08
CA ASP A 107 4.09 10.23 -2.52
C ASP A 107 2.84 10.99 -3.02
N VAL A 108 1.66 10.76 -2.41
CA VAL A 108 0.41 11.48 -2.74
C VAL A 108 0.34 12.87 -2.10
N GLU A 109 0.91 13.05 -0.91
CA GLU A 109 0.93 14.35 -0.24
C GLU A 109 1.83 15.37 -0.94
N PHE A 110 2.89 14.91 -1.61
CA PHE A 110 3.78 15.72 -2.42
C PHE A 110 3.12 16.12 -3.77
N ASP A 111 2.13 17.01 -3.71
CA ASP A 111 1.59 17.71 -4.89
C ASP A 111 2.23 19.11 -4.96
N PRO A 112 3.12 19.41 -5.93
CA PRO A 112 3.72 20.74 -6.10
C PRO A 112 2.71 21.85 -6.43
N ARG A 113 1.42 21.52 -6.61
CA ARG A 113 0.33 22.49 -6.80
C ARG A 113 -0.35 22.89 -5.49
N LYS A 114 0.03 22.31 -4.34
CA LYS A 114 -0.50 22.75 -3.03
C LYS A 114 0.04 24.12 -2.60
N ASP A 115 1.21 24.52 -3.07
CA ASP A 115 1.85 25.79 -2.69
C ASP A 115 1.19 27.05 -3.31
N GLU A 116 0.24 26.88 -4.24
CA GLU A 116 -0.47 28.01 -4.89
C GLU A 116 -1.77 28.41 -4.17
N TYR A 117 -2.29 27.58 -3.25
CA TYR A 117 -3.59 27.82 -2.59
C TYR A 117 -3.51 28.19 -1.09
N ASP A 118 -2.31 28.24 -0.51
CA ASP A 118 -2.06 28.73 0.85
C ASP A 118 -1.77 30.25 0.88
N GLU A 119 -2.48 31.05 0.08
CA GLU A 119 -2.52 32.51 0.25
C GLU A 119 -3.42 32.83 1.45
N PRO A 120 -2.91 33.45 2.53
CA PRO A 120 -3.72 33.78 3.68
C PRO A 120 -4.74 34.85 3.28
N ARG A 121 -6.04 34.54 3.41
CA ARG A 121 -7.11 35.54 3.28
C ARG A 121 -6.96 36.63 4.35
N LEU A 122 -6.16 37.64 4.03
CA LEU A 122 -6.21 38.96 4.64
C LEU A 122 -7.31 39.76 3.94
N GLN A 123 -8.48 39.79 4.57
CA GLN A 123 -9.33 40.97 4.85
C GLN A 123 -10.70 40.53 5.36
#